data_AF-A0A399T9C7-F1
#
_entry.id   AF-A0A399T9C7-F1
#
_cell.length_a   1.000
_cell.length_b   1.000
_cell.length_c   1.000
_cell.angle_alpha   90.00
_cell.angle_beta   90.00
_cell.angle_gamma   90.00
#
_symmetry.space_group_name_H-M   'P 1'
#
loop_
_entity.id
_entity.type
_entity.pdbx_description
1 polymer ?
#
loop_
_entity_poly.entity_id
_entity_poly.type
_entity_poly.pdbx_seq_one_letter_code
_entity_poly.pdbx_strand_id
1 'polypeptide(L)'
;MAVGVRRSVRTSTSGTGCATCVSTDPATRRVSITGPSAERRKRSSSRPLRQTRSSTLASGAGRRAAGRRRSTVRDRSSTSGVGVIVVLRVPGGSLRGSPSNGPCATPVERRAVSAHHLPRGSGRQGVRGSRSDDGGARELRNFSDRTSTRLRIMDSTPAAPRPTMAQIAERAGTTVPTVSKVLNGGTDVSEATRSRVMAAAHALDYRRRPRARPTDRDPRAAGVVDVVVGHIEGSWVGPVLRAIEEEASAAGVDLVLARARPDGAWISRLLRRPSLGAILVLVDATPASLHTLTSAGIPVVAIDPSSRPPAEVASVGATNWDGGRIAAELLIAEGHTRIGVIGGVRAHLFGSARIDGLTTALRAAGIHVPEDRIAFCDWDRERARAAAGAMLAGPDRPTAFFACSDVMGLGVYEAADDAGLRIPDDLSVVGFDGVLESAWAMPPMTTVRQPIAEMGATAFHMLQQADRAGRPRAGGTPGTRMELETELVMRGSVAPPRT
;
A
#
# COMPACT_ATOMS: atom_id res chain seq x y z
N MET A 1 18.65 5.35 -75.54
CA MET A 1 18.21 4.26 -74.63
C MET A 1 17.42 4.90 -73.49
N ALA A 2 16.27 4.45 -73.01
CA ALA A 2 15.12 3.70 -73.55
C ALA A 2 14.31 3.22 -72.32
N VAL A 3 13.06 3.73 -72.16
CA VAL A 3 11.86 3.11 -71.52
C VAL A 3 11.97 2.48 -70.10
N GLY A 4 11.04 2.69 -69.14
CA GLY A 4 9.88 3.59 -69.07
C GLY A 4 8.49 2.98 -68.78
N VAL A 5 8.26 2.31 -67.64
CA VAL A 5 6.94 1.80 -67.16
C VAL A 5 6.84 1.96 -65.62
N ARG A 6 5.79 2.34 -64.87
CA ARG A 6 4.34 2.68 -65.04
C ARG A 6 3.24 1.62 -64.74
N ARG A 7 2.75 1.64 -63.49
CA ARG A 7 1.36 1.37 -62.97
C ARG A 7 0.75 -0.05 -63.00
N SER A 8 0.27 -0.50 -61.84
CA SER A 8 -1.16 -0.76 -61.45
C SER A 8 -1.16 -1.41 -60.04
N VAL A 9 -2.10 -1.28 -59.09
CA VAL A 9 -3.51 -0.86 -59.03
C VAL A 9 -4.51 -1.77 -59.74
N ARG A 10 -5.05 -2.75 -59.00
CA ARG A 10 -6.35 -3.37 -59.29
C ARG A 10 -7.20 -3.45 -58.03
N THR A 11 -8.43 -2.96 -58.13
CA THR A 11 -9.55 -3.25 -57.23
C THR A 11 -10.50 -4.22 -57.95
N SER A 12 -11.18 -5.09 -57.20
CA SER A 12 -12.30 -5.88 -57.75
C SER A 12 -13.33 -6.21 -56.67
N THR A 13 -14.47 -5.52 -56.74
CA THR A 13 -15.81 -6.02 -56.40
C THR A 13 -16.11 -7.35 -57.13
N SER A 14 -17.04 -8.22 -56.74
CA SER A 14 -18.09 -8.18 -55.68
C SER A 14 -18.63 -9.60 -55.46
N GLY A 15 -19.27 -9.87 -54.31
CA GLY A 15 -20.06 -11.09 -54.06
C GLY A 15 -21.19 -10.83 -53.06
N THR A 16 -22.39 -11.39 -53.30
CA THR A 16 -23.65 -10.98 -52.64
C THR A 16 -24.35 -12.17 -51.97
N GLY A 17 -24.90 -11.94 -50.77
CA GLY A 17 -25.69 -12.92 -50.00
C GLY A 17 -25.57 -12.64 -48.49
N CYS A 18 -26.48 -12.01 -47.75
CA CYS A 18 -27.96 -11.90 -47.71
C CYS A 18 -28.59 -12.82 -46.65
N ALA A 19 -29.27 -12.18 -45.68
CA ALA A 19 -30.08 -12.76 -44.58
C ALA A 19 -29.32 -13.63 -43.54
N THR A 20 -29.78 -13.80 -42.29
CA THR A 20 -31.08 -13.40 -41.68
C THR A 20 -30.89 -12.96 -40.23
N CYS A 21 -31.74 -12.05 -39.73
CA CYS A 21 -31.82 -11.69 -38.31
C CYS A 21 -32.84 -12.56 -37.56
N VAL A 22 -32.51 -13.02 -36.35
CA VAL A 22 -33.50 -13.34 -35.29
C VAL A 22 -32.91 -12.94 -33.93
N SER A 23 -33.71 -12.30 -33.09
CA SER A 23 -33.38 -12.00 -31.68
C SER A 23 -34.42 -12.65 -30.76
N THR A 24 -33.98 -13.38 -29.74
CA THR A 24 -34.81 -13.72 -28.57
C THR A 24 -33.96 -13.98 -27.33
N ASP A 25 -34.45 -13.45 -26.22
CA ASP A 25 -34.02 -13.61 -24.83
C ASP A 25 -35.29 -13.97 -24.01
N PRO A 26 -35.27 -14.26 -22.69
CA PRO A 26 -34.34 -15.00 -21.84
C PRO A 26 -34.94 -16.34 -21.35
N ALA A 27 -34.14 -17.24 -20.77
CA ALA A 27 -34.67 -18.28 -19.86
C ALA A 27 -33.66 -18.83 -18.83
N THR A 28 -34.10 -18.86 -17.57
CA THR A 28 -33.40 -19.48 -16.43
C THR A 28 -33.22 -20.99 -16.54
N ARG A 29 -32.11 -21.54 -16.02
CA ARG A 29 -32.08 -22.90 -15.45
C ARG A 29 -31.38 -22.95 -14.10
N ARG A 30 -32.08 -23.46 -13.07
CA ARG A 30 -31.47 -24.01 -11.86
C ARG A 30 -30.97 -25.42 -12.17
N VAL A 31 -29.85 -25.83 -11.58
CA VAL A 31 -29.51 -27.24 -11.40
C VAL A 31 -29.09 -27.46 -9.95
N SER A 32 -29.79 -28.35 -9.27
CA SER A 32 -29.49 -28.83 -7.93
C SER A 32 -29.11 -30.31 -8.02
N ILE A 33 -27.96 -30.71 -7.47
CA ILE A 33 -27.56 -32.11 -7.38
C ILE A 33 -27.40 -32.50 -5.90
N THR A 34 -27.95 -33.66 -5.57
CA THR A 34 -28.03 -34.24 -4.22
C THR A 34 -26.76 -34.99 -3.83
N GLY A 35 -26.37 -34.90 -2.56
CA GLY A 35 -25.42 -35.84 -1.94
C GLY A 35 -26.14 -37.08 -1.34
N PRO A 36 -25.42 -38.19 -1.09
CA PRO A 36 -25.96 -39.36 -0.40
C PRO A 36 -25.61 -39.40 1.10
N SER A 37 -26.49 -40.01 1.91
CA SER A 37 -26.28 -40.28 3.34
C SER A 37 -26.62 -41.73 3.71
N ALA A 38 -25.69 -42.45 4.33
CA ALA A 38 -25.91 -43.64 5.16
C ALA A 38 -24.62 -43.92 5.97
N GLU A 39 -24.52 -43.51 7.24
CA GLU A 39 -24.93 -44.28 8.42
C GLU A 39 -24.34 -45.71 8.55
N ARG A 40 -23.36 -45.87 9.46
CA ARG A 40 -23.51 -46.85 10.55
C ARG A 40 -22.67 -46.53 11.80
N ARG A 41 -23.28 -46.72 12.97
CA ARG A 41 -22.66 -46.58 14.30
C ARG A 41 -21.95 -47.88 14.74
N LYS A 42 -20.86 -47.76 15.51
CA LYS A 42 -20.78 -48.33 16.88
C LYS A 42 -19.58 -47.84 17.72
N ARG A 43 -19.89 -47.68 19.02
CA ARG A 43 -19.10 -47.81 20.27
C ARG A 43 -17.76 -48.59 20.20
N SER A 44 -16.78 -48.43 21.10
CA SER A 44 -16.50 -47.45 22.20
C SER A 44 -15.20 -47.84 22.96
N SER A 45 -14.81 -47.05 23.97
CA SER A 45 -13.84 -47.36 25.06
C SER A 45 -12.34 -47.39 24.69
N SER A 46 -11.48 -47.59 25.69
CA SER A 46 -10.12 -47.01 25.73
C SER A 46 -9.17 -47.67 26.75
N ARG A 47 -7.89 -47.24 26.73
CA ARG A 47 -6.84 -47.43 27.77
C ARG A 47 -6.12 -48.81 27.72
N PRO A 48 -4.96 -48.99 28.41
CA PRO A 48 -3.67 -48.79 27.75
C PRO A 48 -2.68 -49.97 27.86
N LEU A 49 -1.59 -49.94 27.09
CA LEU A 49 -0.43 -50.82 27.29
C LEU A 49 0.59 -50.23 28.27
N ARG A 50 1.37 -51.11 28.92
CA ARG A 50 2.21 -50.82 30.09
C ARG A 50 3.64 -51.34 29.87
N GLN A 51 4.62 -50.62 30.42
CA GLN A 51 6.04 -50.97 30.35
C GLN A 51 6.36 -52.33 31.00
N THR A 52 7.30 -53.06 30.40
CA THR A 52 8.11 -54.10 31.05
C THR A 52 9.47 -53.51 31.48
N ARG A 53 10.21 -54.22 32.34
CA ARG A 53 11.48 -53.76 32.96
C ARG A 53 12.63 -54.73 32.68
N SER A 54 13.82 -54.16 32.54
CA SER A 54 15.13 -54.68 32.99
C SER A 54 15.93 -53.44 33.43
N SER A 55 16.52 -53.29 34.62
CA SER A 55 17.58 -54.07 35.29
C SER A 55 18.92 -54.02 34.49
N THR A 56 20.10 -53.83 35.10
CA THR A 56 20.50 -54.11 36.50
C THR A 56 21.79 -53.36 36.91
N LEU A 57 22.00 -53.10 38.21
CA LEU A 57 23.30 -52.84 38.93
C LEU A 57 24.12 -51.57 38.55
N ALA A 58 25.10 -51.08 39.36
CA ALA A 58 25.27 -51.03 40.83
C ALA A 58 26.48 -50.13 41.23
N SER A 59 26.59 -49.79 42.52
CA SER A 59 27.78 -49.19 43.21
C SER A 59 28.12 -47.72 42.86
N GLY A 60 28.65 -46.88 43.76
CA GLY A 60 29.03 -47.10 45.16
C GLY A 60 29.33 -45.79 45.93
N ALA A 61 29.54 -45.89 47.26
CA ALA A 61 29.69 -44.81 48.25
C ALA A 61 30.84 -43.79 47.99
N GLY A 62 30.87 -42.59 48.60
CA GLY A 62 29.90 -41.92 49.51
C GLY A 62 30.57 -41.10 50.65
N ARG A 63 29.76 -40.34 51.44
CA ARG A 63 30.16 -39.49 52.61
C ARG A 63 31.00 -38.25 52.22
N ARG A 64 31.02 -37.07 52.84
CA ARG A 64 30.41 -36.33 54.00
C ARG A 64 31.10 -34.92 53.95
N ALA A 65 30.66 -33.80 54.54
CA ALA A 65 29.43 -33.43 55.23
C ALA A 65 29.24 -31.88 55.29
N ALA A 66 27.99 -31.46 55.55
CA ALA A 66 27.56 -30.27 56.31
C ALA A 66 27.92 -28.83 55.81
N GLY A 67 26.87 -28.04 55.50
CA GLY A 67 26.95 -26.59 55.25
C GLY A 67 25.58 -25.91 55.10
N ARG A 68 25.01 -25.41 56.20
CA ARG A 68 23.75 -24.63 56.33
C ARG A 68 23.55 -23.56 55.22
N ARG A 69 22.35 -23.21 54.73
CA ARG A 69 20.97 -23.21 55.30
C ARG A 69 19.88 -23.39 54.21
N ARG A 70 18.61 -23.60 54.60
CA ARG A 70 17.43 -23.70 53.71
C ARG A 70 16.72 -22.35 53.52
N SER A 71 16.06 -22.16 52.37
CA SER A 71 14.67 -21.69 52.30
C SER A 71 14.03 -22.00 50.94
N THR A 72 12.98 -22.82 50.93
CA THR A 72 12.19 -23.18 49.74
C THR A 72 10.95 -22.29 49.59
N VAL A 73 10.67 -21.82 48.37
CA VAL A 73 9.32 -21.35 47.96
C VAL A 73 9.00 -21.97 46.59
N ARG A 74 7.71 -22.17 46.30
CA ARG A 74 7.20 -22.87 45.10
C ARG A 74 7.14 -21.99 43.85
N ASP A 75 7.23 -22.65 42.71
CA ASP A 75 6.71 -22.20 41.41
C ASP A 75 5.23 -21.75 41.49
N ARG A 76 4.90 -20.65 40.80
CA ARG A 76 3.67 -20.53 39.97
C ARG A 76 3.64 -19.30 39.05
N SER A 77 3.52 -19.59 37.75
CA SER A 77 2.67 -18.91 36.74
C SER A 77 2.98 -17.50 36.18
N SER A 78 2.55 -17.32 34.92
CA SER A 78 2.33 -16.08 34.15
C SER A 78 3.54 -15.19 33.80
N THR A 79 4.24 -15.54 32.72
CA THR A 79 5.11 -14.59 31.99
C THR A 79 4.26 -13.68 31.11
N SER A 80 4.00 -12.45 31.57
CA SER A 80 3.35 -11.40 30.77
C SER A 80 4.22 -10.99 29.58
N GLY A 81 3.65 -10.95 28.37
CA GLY A 81 4.36 -10.51 27.16
C GLY A 81 4.69 -9.02 27.19
N VAL A 82 5.92 -8.67 27.56
CA VAL A 82 6.42 -7.28 27.54
C VAL A 82 6.62 -6.83 26.10
N GLY A 83 5.71 -5.99 25.60
CA GLY A 83 5.90 -5.30 24.32
C GLY A 83 6.93 -4.20 24.46
N VAL A 84 8.11 -4.38 23.87
CA VAL A 84 9.15 -3.34 23.82
C VAL A 84 8.63 -2.16 22.97
N ILE A 85 8.46 -1.00 23.61
CA ILE A 85 8.18 0.26 22.91
C ILE A 85 9.53 0.95 22.70
N VAL A 86 10.06 0.89 21.48
CA VAL A 86 11.22 1.69 21.09
C VAL A 86 10.73 3.10 20.77
N VAL A 87 11.02 4.06 21.66
CA VAL A 87 10.93 5.49 21.35
C VAL A 87 12.32 5.93 20.90
N LEU A 88 12.50 6.10 19.59
CA LEU A 88 13.74 6.68 19.06
C LEU A 88 13.73 8.18 19.33
N ARG A 89 14.74 8.67 20.05
CA ARG A 89 14.96 10.11 20.29
C ARG A 89 16.42 10.46 20.03
N VAL A 90 16.72 10.86 18.80
CA VAL A 90 18.07 11.24 18.39
C VAL A 90 18.32 12.72 18.77
N PRO A 91 19.40 13.05 19.50
CA PRO A 91 19.72 14.44 19.80
C PRO A 91 20.34 15.14 18.58
N GLY A 92 19.72 16.23 18.12
CA GLY A 92 20.20 17.01 16.99
C GLY A 92 21.52 17.73 17.27
N GLY A 93 22.63 17.22 16.73
CA GLY A 93 23.96 17.81 16.85
C GLY A 93 24.28 18.80 15.71
N SER A 94 24.25 20.10 16.00
CA SER A 94 24.69 21.14 15.05
C SER A 94 26.22 21.20 14.97
N LEU A 95 26.81 20.87 13.81
CA LEU A 95 28.22 21.16 13.51
C LEU A 95 28.35 22.13 12.33
N ARG A 96 28.89 23.31 12.61
CA ARG A 96 29.40 24.26 11.59
C ARG A 96 30.91 24.07 11.50
N GLY A 97 31.46 23.82 10.32
CA GLY A 97 32.90 23.74 10.10
C GLY A 97 33.25 23.54 8.63
N SER A 98 34.03 24.47 8.06
CA SER A 98 34.52 24.47 6.67
C SER A 98 35.50 25.64 6.48
N PRO A 99 36.41 25.61 5.49
CA PRO A 99 37.16 24.47 4.95
C PRO A 99 38.66 24.81 4.83
N SER A 100 39.50 23.90 4.30
CA SER A 100 40.86 24.25 3.86
C SER A 100 41.31 23.50 2.59
N ASN A 101 41.91 24.25 1.67
CA ASN A 101 42.56 23.93 0.38
C ASN A 101 43.39 22.61 0.39
N GLY A 102 43.67 21.91 -0.72
CA GLY A 102 43.57 22.14 -2.18
C GLY A 102 44.76 21.41 -2.86
N PRO A 103 45.18 21.70 -4.12
CA PRO A 103 44.43 21.91 -5.36
C PRO A 103 44.83 20.89 -6.48
N CYS A 104 44.13 20.85 -7.61
CA CYS A 104 44.65 20.36 -8.90
C CYS A 104 43.87 21.02 -10.06
N ALA A 105 44.45 21.17 -11.26
CA ALA A 105 43.88 22.01 -12.31
C ALA A 105 44.25 21.62 -13.76
N THR A 106 43.49 22.20 -14.70
CA THR A 106 43.71 22.38 -16.16
C THR A 106 43.19 21.27 -17.10
N PRO A 107 42.87 21.60 -18.39
CA PRO A 107 42.07 22.75 -18.87
C PRO A 107 41.05 22.36 -20.00
N VAL A 108 40.53 23.35 -20.77
CA VAL A 108 39.76 23.22 -22.05
C VAL A 108 38.27 22.79 -21.88
N GLU A 109 37.25 23.39 -22.51
CA GLU A 109 37.14 24.62 -23.36
C GLU A 109 35.82 25.37 -23.10
N ARG A 110 35.59 26.52 -23.77
CA ARG A 110 34.33 27.29 -23.71
C ARG A 110 33.61 27.36 -25.07
N ARG A 111 32.29 27.23 -25.06
CA ARG A 111 31.41 27.89 -26.04
C ARG A 111 30.20 28.51 -25.33
N ALA A 112 29.82 29.71 -25.77
CA ALA A 112 28.69 30.47 -25.23
C ALA A 112 27.77 30.90 -26.37
N VAL A 113 26.49 31.12 -26.06
CA VAL A 113 25.49 31.67 -26.98
C VAL A 113 24.97 32.98 -26.39
N SER A 114 24.94 34.04 -27.19
CA SER A 114 24.60 35.40 -26.74
C SER A 114 23.13 35.73 -26.99
N ALA A 115 22.57 36.60 -26.15
CA ALA A 115 21.24 37.20 -26.34
C ALA A 115 21.35 38.69 -26.71
N HIS A 116 20.56 39.14 -27.68
CA HIS A 116 20.40 40.55 -28.05
C HIS A 116 19.21 41.15 -27.29
N HIS A 117 19.42 42.17 -26.44
CA HIS A 117 19.48 43.62 -26.73
C HIS A 117 18.11 44.33 -26.68
N LEU A 118 17.98 45.26 -25.72
CA LEU A 118 16.90 46.23 -25.57
C LEU A 118 17.35 47.63 -26.03
N PRO A 119 16.45 48.52 -26.47
CA PRO A 119 16.61 49.97 -26.39
C PRO A 119 15.79 50.60 -25.24
N ARG A 120 15.93 51.93 -25.02
CA ARG A 120 15.49 52.68 -23.83
C ARG A 120 14.60 53.90 -24.15
N GLY A 121 13.82 54.36 -23.16
CA GLY A 121 13.24 55.72 -23.04
C GLY A 121 12.08 55.73 -22.03
N SER A 122 12.03 56.50 -20.93
CA SER A 122 12.04 57.97 -20.73
C SER A 122 10.81 58.71 -21.29
N GLY A 123 9.94 59.37 -20.51
CA GLY A 123 9.81 59.47 -19.05
C GLY A 123 8.95 60.69 -18.59
N ARG A 124 8.83 60.89 -17.26
CA ARG A 124 8.26 62.07 -16.52
C ARG A 124 6.73 62.35 -16.55
N GLN A 125 6.24 62.79 -15.37
CA GLN A 125 5.00 63.56 -15.06
C GLN A 125 3.64 62.90 -15.39
N GLY A 126 2.54 63.06 -14.62
CA GLY A 126 2.37 63.59 -13.25
C GLY A 126 1.49 64.85 -13.13
N VAL A 127 0.25 64.73 -12.61
CA VAL A 127 -0.64 65.84 -12.16
C VAL A 127 -1.70 65.32 -11.16
N ARG A 128 -2.38 66.20 -10.41
CA ARG A 128 -3.44 65.91 -9.41
C ARG A 128 -4.78 66.55 -9.79
N GLY A 129 -5.88 66.04 -9.20
CA GLY A 129 -7.16 66.74 -8.99
C GLY A 129 -8.35 66.15 -9.76
N SER A 130 -9.61 66.33 -9.34
CA SER A 130 -10.15 66.81 -8.04
C SER A 130 -11.67 66.50 -7.97
N ARG A 131 -12.29 66.63 -6.78
CA ARG A 131 -13.73 66.38 -6.54
C ARG A 131 -14.65 67.48 -7.12
N SER A 132 -15.89 67.10 -7.41
CA SER A 132 -17.11 67.88 -7.09
C SER A 132 -18.35 66.97 -7.14
N ASP A 133 -19.40 67.31 -6.37
CA ASP A 133 -20.62 66.52 -6.16
C ASP A 133 -21.86 67.10 -6.92
N ASP A 134 -23.07 66.75 -6.46
CA ASP A 134 -24.43 67.22 -6.85
C ASP A 134 -25.06 66.67 -8.16
N GLY A 135 -26.39 66.48 -8.25
CA GLY A 135 -27.39 66.53 -7.16
C GLY A 135 -28.88 66.47 -7.61
N GLY A 136 -29.60 65.41 -7.19
CA GLY A 136 -31.07 65.30 -7.19
C GLY A 136 -31.78 64.90 -8.51
N ALA A 137 -33.11 64.69 -8.57
CA ALA A 137 -34.10 64.23 -7.56
C ALA A 137 -35.51 64.10 -8.19
N ARG A 138 -36.31 63.08 -7.80
CA ARG A 138 -37.80 62.98 -7.95
C ARG A 138 -38.39 62.91 -9.38
N GLU A 139 -39.65 62.52 -9.62
CA GLU A 139 -40.65 61.67 -8.91
C GLU A 139 -41.79 61.35 -9.90
N LEU A 140 -42.18 60.07 -10.07
CA LEU A 140 -43.52 59.66 -10.56
C LEU A 140 -43.97 58.36 -9.89
N ARG A 141 -45.29 58.07 -9.92
CA ARG A 141 -45.99 57.27 -8.90
C ARG A 141 -46.66 56.00 -9.41
N ASN A 142 -46.97 55.12 -8.46
CA ASN A 142 -47.64 53.82 -8.61
C ASN A 142 -48.99 53.88 -9.37
N PHE A 143 -49.26 52.85 -10.18
CA PHE A 143 -50.57 52.16 -10.16
C PHE A 143 -50.40 50.65 -10.48
N SER A 144 -51.49 49.87 -10.48
CA SER A 144 -51.47 48.50 -9.93
C SER A 144 -51.77 47.32 -10.87
N ASP A 145 -51.27 46.14 -10.44
CA ASP A 145 -51.94 44.82 -10.42
C ASP A 145 -51.48 43.73 -11.43
N ARG A 146 -51.59 42.46 -10.99
CA ARG A 146 -51.50 41.15 -11.71
C ARG A 146 -50.19 40.83 -12.45
N THR A 147 -49.24 40.11 -11.84
CA THR A 147 -49.40 38.66 -11.59
C THR A 147 -48.34 38.11 -10.61
N SER A 148 -48.77 37.38 -9.57
CA SER A 148 -47.88 36.92 -8.49
C SER A 148 -47.45 35.45 -8.65
N THR A 149 -46.50 35.16 -9.54
CA THR A 149 -45.76 33.88 -9.52
C THR A 149 -44.62 33.96 -8.51
N ARG A 150 -44.94 33.82 -7.22
CA ARG A 150 -43.94 33.65 -6.16
C ARG A 150 -43.21 32.33 -6.37
N LEU A 151 -42.02 32.37 -6.98
CA LEU A 151 -41.08 31.27 -6.95
C LEU A 151 -40.73 30.99 -5.48
N ARG A 152 -41.27 29.91 -4.90
CA ARG A 152 -40.91 29.50 -3.55
C ARG A 152 -39.45 29.06 -3.59
N ILE A 153 -38.59 29.84 -2.94
CA ILE A 153 -37.30 29.31 -2.48
C ILE A 153 -37.66 28.17 -1.53
N MET A 154 -37.47 26.94 -1.98
CA MET A 154 -37.67 25.78 -1.13
C MET A 154 -36.53 25.77 -0.12
N ASP A 155 -36.88 25.83 1.16
CA ASP A 155 -35.91 25.71 2.25
C ASP A 155 -35.03 24.47 2.02
N SER A 156 -33.72 24.64 2.12
CA SER A 156 -32.78 23.55 1.99
C SER A 156 -33.04 22.54 3.11
N THR A 157 -33.53 21.35 2.75
CA THR A 157 -33.87 20.27 3.71
C THR A 157 -32.75 20.14 4.74
N PRO A 158 -33.03 20.29 6.05
CA PRO A 158 -31.99 20.26 7.06
C PRO A 158 -31.24 18.93 6.99
N ALA A 159 -29.92 19.01 6.79
CA ALA A 159 -29.09 17.83 6.63
C ALA A 159 -29.30 16.87 7.82
N ALA A 160 -29.56 15.59 7.53
CA ALA A 160 -30.01 14.61 8.51
C ALA A 160 -29.13 14.65 9.79
N PRO A 161 -29.73 14.72 10.98
CA PRO A 161 -29.00 14.98 12.22
C PRO A 161 -27.90 13.93 12.42
N ARG A 162 -26.65 14.41 12.57
CA ARG A 162 -25.46 13.54 12.67
C ARG A 162 -25.68 12.46 13.74
N PRO A 163 -25.34 11.19 13.45
CA PRO A 163 -25.55 10.10 14.39
C PRO A 163 -24.89 10.38 15.74
N THR A 164 -25.55 9.96 16.80
CA THR A 164 -25.13 10.19 18.19
C THR A 164 -24.68 8.89 18.84
N MET A 165 -23.86 8.99 19.89
CA MET A 165 -23.51 7.81 20.70
C MET A 165 -24.73 7.16 21.37
N ALA A 166 -25.85 7.89 21.51
CA ALA A 166 -27.12 7.34 21.98
C ALA A 166 -27.73 6.36 20.96
N GLN A 167 -27.82 6.76 19.69
CA GLN A 167 -28.30 5.88 18.60
C GLN A 167 -27.39 4.67 18.38
N ILE A 168 -26.07 4.81 18.58
CA ILE A 168 -25.15 3.66 18.58
C ILE A 168 -25.44 2.74 19.78
N ALA A 169 -25.65 3.30 20.98
CA ALA A 169 -25.90 2.53 22.20
C ALA A 169 -27.20 1.72 22.09
N GLU A 170 -28.27 2.36 21.63
CA GLU A 170 -29.55 1.76 21.27
C GLU A 170 -29.38 0.63 20.25
N ARG A 171 -28.82 0.93 19.06
CA ARG A 171 -28.66 -0.05 17.97
C ARG A 171 -27.72 -1.20 18.31
N ALA A 172 -26.73 -0.98 19.17
CA ALA A 172 -25.82 -2.03 19.63
C ALA A 172 -26.37 -2.85 20.81
N GLY A 173 -27.45 -2.42 21.47
CA GLY A 173 -27.95 -3.02 22.71
C GLY A 173 -26.97 -2.84 23.87
N THR A 174 -26.62 -1.58 24.18
CA THR A 174 -25.73 -1.19 25.28
C THR A 174 -25.98 0.25 25.74
N THR A 175 -25.06 0.84 26.53
CA THR A 175 -25.19 2.21 27.08
C THR A 175 -24.16 3.17 26.48
N VAL A 176 -24.46 4.49 26.52
CA VAL A 176 -23.55 5.54 26.02
C VAL A 176 -22.16 5.52 26.68
N PRO A 177 -22.01 5.28 28.00
CA PRO A 177 -20.69 5.04 28.61
C PRO A 177 -19.93 3.86 27.99
N THR A 178 -20.59 2.77 27.66
CA THR A 178 -19.95 1.60 27.00
C THR A 178 -19.54 1.94 25.56
N VAL A 179 -20.37 2.67 24.80
CA VAL A 179 -20.01 3.16 23.46
C VAL A 179 -18.78 4.05 23.53
N SER A 180 -18.77 5.03 24.43
CA SER A 180 -17.61 5.92 24.65
C SER A 180 -16.35 5.13 25.06
N LYS A 181 -16.48 4.16 25.96
CA LYS A 181 -15.39 3.29 26.41
C LYS A 181 -14.79 2.44 25.28
N VAL A 182 -15.63 1.87 24.40
CA VAL A 182 -15.20 1.16 23.19
C VAL A 182 -14.46 2.10 22.23
N LEU A 183 -15.02 3.27 21.94
CA LEU A 183 -14.42 4.28 21.05
C LEU A 183 -13.13 4.93 21.61
N ASN A 184 -12.76 4.65 22.87
CA ASN A 184 -11.49 5.02 23.51
C ASN A 184 -10.54 3.81 23.70
N GLY A 185 -10.85 2.64 23.14
CA GLY A 185 -9.99 1.45 23.22
C GLY A 185 -9.93 0.80 24.61
N GLY A 186 -10.93 1.03 25.47
CA GLY A 186 -11.03 0.46 26.81
C GLY A 186 -11.01 -1.06 26.80
N THR A 187 -10.26 -1.64 27.75
CA THR A 187 -9.95 -3.08 27.81
C THR A 187 -10.96 -3.90 28.61
N ASP A 188 -11.76 -3.25 29.46
CA ASP A 188 -12.79 -3.83 30.33
C ASP A 188 -14.15 -4.02 29.62
N VAL A 189 -14.12 -4.22 28.30
CA VAL A 189 -15.31 -4.51 27.46
C VAL A 189 -15.05 -5.79 26.65
N SER A 190 -16.01 -6.72 26.69
CA SER A 190 -15.95 -7.98 25.94
C SER A 190 -15.94 -7.76 24.43
N GLU A 191 -15.22 -8.61 23.69
CA GLU A 191 -15.06 -8.44 22.24
C GLU A 191 -16.41 -8.48 21.51
N ALA A 192 -17.32 -9.38 21.87
CA ALA A 192 -18.68 -9.42 21.34
C ALA A 192 -19.49 -8.12 21.58
N THR A 193 -19.13 -7.30 22.56
CA THR A 193 -19.73 -5.96 22.77
C THR A 193 -19.00 -4.88 21.97
N ARG A 194 -17.67 -4.97 21.87
CA ARG A 194 -16.84 -4.11 21.02
C ARG A 194 -17.26 -4.22 19.55
N SER A 195 -17.38 -5.44 19.03
CA SER A 195 -17.82 -5.70 17.65
C SER A 195 -19.24 -5.19 17.37
N ARG A 196 -20.21 -5.38 18.30
CA ARG A 196 -21.56 -4.80 18.17
C ARG A 196 -21.54 -3.28 18.09
N VAL A 197 -20.77 -2.61 18.96
CA VAL A 197 -20.66 -1.15 18.98
C VAL A 197 -20.00 -0.62 17.71
N MET A 198 -18.90 -1.22 17.25
CA MET A 198 -18.23 -0.77 16.03
C MET A 198 -19.07 -1.03 14.78
N ALA A 199 -19.78 -2.17 14.70
CA ALA A 199 -20.71 -2.44 13.61
C ALA A 199 -21.90 -1.45 13.60
N ALA A 200 -22.46 -1.12 14.76
CA ALA A 200 -23.53 -0.13 14.89
C ALA A 200 -23.05 1.30 14.55
N ALA A 201 -21.82 1.66 14.91
CA ALA A 201 -21.21 2.94 14.55
C ALA A 201 -20.99 3.04 13.03
N HIS A 202 -20.36 2.04 12.41
CA HIS A 202 -20.15 1.97 10.97
C HIS A 202 -21.47 2.00 10.19
N ALA A 203 -22.47 1.20 10.59
CA ALA A 203 -23.78 1.13 9.93
C ALA A 203 -24.63 2.41 10.10
N LEU A 204 -24.11 3.45 10.76
CA LEU A 204 -24.69 4.80 10.86
C LEU A 204 -23.81 5.88 10.19
N ASP A 205 -22.63 5.56 9.65
CA ASP A 205 -21.52 6.51 9.37
C ASP A 205 -21.21 7.41 10.59
N TYR A 206 -21.24 6.82 11.80
CA TYR A 206 -20.79 7.54 12.98
C TYR A 206 -19.28 7.71 12.97
N ARG A 207 -18.84 8.96 13.07
CA ARG A 207 -17.44 9.33 13.29
C ARG A 207 -17.31 10.14 14.56
N ARG A 208 -16.52 9.63 15.50
CA ARG A 208 -16.15 10.30 16.74
C ARG A 208 -15.43 11.61 16.41
N ARG A 209 -15.62 12.65 17.23
CA ARG A 209 -14.75 13.83 17.19
C ARG A 209 -13.31 13.41 17.57
N PRO A 210 -12.28 13.91 16.86
CA PRO A 210 -10.88 13.67 17.24
C PRO A 210 -10.61 13.97 18.72
N ARG A 211 -9.67 13.23 19.29
CA ARG A 211 -9.28 13.36 20.70
C ARG A 211 -8.34 14.55 20.85
N ALA A 212 -8.55 15.37 21.89
CA ALA A 212 -7.62 16.46 22.20
C ALA A 212 -6.20 15.91 22.39
N ARG A 213 -5.27 16.43 21.60
CA ARG A 213 -3.88 16.00 21.46
C ARG A 213 -3.02 16.56 22.59
N PRO A 214 -1.79 16.05 22.82
CA PRO A 214 -0.83 16.68 23.73
C PRO A 214 -0.54 18.14 23.33
N THR A 215 -0.32 18.36 22.03
CA THR A 215 -0.13 19.67 21.39
C THR A 215 -1.27 20.66 21.61
N ASP A 216 -2.52 20.18 21.74
CA ASP A 216 -3.69 21.04 22.01
C ASP A 216 -3.74 21.55 23.47
N ARG A 217 -2.84 21.07 24.33
CA ARG A 217 -2.75 21.43 25.76
C ARG A 217 -1.42 22.07 26.12
N ASP A 218 -0.33 21.56 25.55
CA ASP A 218 1.01 22.13 25.65
C ASP A 218 1.60 22.23 24.23
N PRO A 219 1.75 23.44 23.67
CA PRO A 219 2.39 23.65 22.36
C PRO A 219 3.85 23.19 22.28
N ARG A 220 4.49 22.80 23.40
CA ARG A 220 5.84 22.23 23.44
C ARG A 220 5.87 20.69 23.47
N ALA A 221 4.72 20.04 23.65
CA ALA A 221 4.64 18.59 23.58
C ALA A 221 4.67 18.15 22.11
N ALA A 222 5.55 17.20 21.77
CA ALA A 222 5.60 16.65 20.42
C ALA A 222 4.27 15.98 20.03
N GLY A 223 3.90 16.07 18.75
CA GLY A 223 2.89 15.20 18.19
C GLY A 223 3.42 13.76 18.11
N VAL A 224 2.54 12.77 18.00
CA VAL A 224 2.93 11.37 17.77
C VAL A 224 2.22 10.82 16.54
N VAL A 225 2.93 10.11 15.66
CA VAL A 225 2.32 9.28 14.60
C VAL A 225 2.56 7.80 14.88
N ASP A 226 1.50 7.00 14.78
CA ASP A 226 1.60 5.54 14.81
C ASP A 226 1.98 5.03 13.41
N VAL A 227 3.16 4.42 13.25
CA VAL A 227 3.53 3.75 11.99
C VAL A 227 3.33 2.25 12.18
N VAL A 228 2.40 1.67 11.43
CA VAL A 228 2.02 0.26 11.54
C VAL A 228 2.52 -0.50 10.31
N VAL A 229 3.44 -1.45 10.51
CA VAL A 229 4.02 -2.26 9.44
C VAL A 229 3.50 -3.70 9.49
N GLY A 230 3.34 -4.39 8.35
CA GLY A 230 3.06 -5.83 8.34
C GLY A 230 4.27 -6.67 8.82
N HIS A 231 5.46 -6.23 8.43
CA HIS A 231 6.76 -6.82 8.76
C HIS A 231 7.80 -5.71 8.98
N ILE A 232 8.86 -6.00 9.74
CA ILE A 232 9.93 -5.04 10.10
C ILE A 232 11.21 -5.34 9.30
N GLU A 233 11.33 -6.59 8.86
CA GLU A 233 12.44 -7.17 8.12
C GLU A 233 12.44 -6.73 6.64
N GLY A 234 13.57 -6.80 5.95
CA GLY A 234 13.64 -6.60 4.49
C GLY A 234 13.83 -5.15 4.01
N SER A 235 14.46 -5.00 2.84
CA SER A 235 15.02 -3.73 2.35
C SER A 235 14.01 -2.78 1.69
N TRP A 236 12.74 -3.17 1.56
CA TRP A 236 11.67 -2.27 1.13
C TRP A 236 11.14 -1.40 2.28
N VAL A 237 10.95 -1.99 3.47
CA VAL A 237 10.36 -1.29 4.63
C VAL A 237 11.32 -0.24 5.21
N GLY A 238 12.63 -0.52 5.20
CA GLY A 238 13.66 0.39 5.72
C GLY A 238 13.62 1.81 5.12
N PRO A 239 13.70 1.98 3.78
CA PRO A 239 13.59 3.28 3.14
C PRO A 239 12.26 4.02 3.40
N VAL A 240 11.13 3.31 3.49
CA VAL A 240 9.83 3.90 3.86
C VAL A 240 9.89 4.47 5.28
N LEU A 241 10.36 3.67 6.25
CA LEU A 241 10.46 4.10 7.65
C LEU A 241 11.43 5.27 7.81
N ARG A 242 12.54 5.28 7.07
CA ARG A 242 13.50 6.40 7.08
C ARG A 242 12.86 7.69 6.57
N ALA A 243 12.17 7.66 5.42
CA ALA A 243 11.53 8.85 4.88
C ALA A 243 10.40 9.39 5.76
N ILE A 244 9.62 8.52 6.40
CA ILE A 244 8.61 8.93 7.39
C ILE A 244 9.28 9.56 8.63
N GLU A 245 10.45 9.07 9.06
CA GLU A 245 11.21 9.63 10.20
C GLU A 245 11.85 10.97 9.86
N GLU A 246 12.51 11.09 8.70
CA GLU A 246 13.11 12.33 8.19
C GLU A 246 12.07 13.47 8.17
N GLU A 247 10.87 13.21 7.65
CA GLU A 247 9.76 14.16 7.60
C GLU A 247 9.09 14.42 8.96
N ALA A 248 8.94 13.41 9.81
CA ALA A 248 8.37 13.58 11.14
C ALA A 248 9.30 14.36 12.07
N SER A 249 10.60 14.10 12.00
CA SER A 249 11.66 14.81 12.70
C SER A 249 11.69 16.29 12.27
N ALA A 250 11.62 16.56 10.96
CA ALA A 250 11.50 17.93 10.43
C ALA A 250 10.21 18.65 10.89
N ALA A 251 9.13 17.92 11.16
CA ALA A 251 7.86 18.46 11.67
C ALA A 251 7.78 18.56 13.21
N GLY A 252 8.78 18.08 13.97
CA GLY A 252 8.74 18.01 15.43
C GLY A 252 7.75 16.98 15.99
N VAL A 253 7.60 15.85 15.29
CA VAL A 253 6.66 14.76 15.58
C VAL A 253 7.43 13.48 15.88
N ASP A 254 7.16 12.87 17.04
CA ASP A 254 7.72 11.56 17.40
C ASP A 254 7.01 10.42 16.63
N LEU A 255 7.76 9.39 16.25
CA LEU A 255 7.18 8.17 15.69
C LEU A 255 7.03 7.07 16.73
N VAL A 256 5.94 6.31 16.64
CA VAL A 256 5.80 5.01 17.33
C VAL A 256 5.56 3.90 16.32
N LEU A 257 6.59 3.09 16.11
CA LEU A 257 6.51 1.89 15.29
C LEU A 257 5.71 0.78 16.00
N ALA A 258 4.81 0.13 15.25
CA ALA A 258 4.08 -1.05 15.67
C ALA A 258 4.03 -2.08 14.53
N ARG A 259 4.05 -3.37 14.85
CA ARG A 259 3.77 -4.43 13.86
C ARG A 259 2.29 -4.81 13.92
N ALA A 260 1.61 -4.82 12.78
CA ALA A 260 0.32 -5.45 12.64
C ALA A 260 0.47 -6.96 12.87
N ARG A 261 -0.42 -7.54 13.67
CA ARG A 261 -0.50 -8.98 13.91
C ARG A 261 -1.95 -9.44 13.73
N PRO A 262 -2.18 -10.73 13.39
CA PRO A 262 -3.54 -11.28 13.27
C PRO A 262 -4.39 -11.17 14.53
N ASP A 263 -3.78 -10.91 15.70
CA ASP A 263 -4.48 -10.64 16.97
C ASP A 263 -5.31 -9.35 16.98
N GLY A 264 -5.16 -8.47 15.98
CA GLY A 264 -5.84 -7.17 15.91
C GLY A 264 -5.45 -6.19 17.04
N ALA A 265 -4.53 -6.56 17.93
CA ALA A 265 -4.24 -5.83 19.15
C ALA A 265 -3.63 -4.44 18.87
N TRP A 266 -2.99 -4.28 17.69
CA TRP A 266 -2.50 -3.01 17.17
C TRP A 266 -3.60 -1.94 17.08
N ILE A 267 -4.79 -2.29 16.57
CA ILE A 267 -5.95 -1.39 16.48
C ILE A 267 -6.29 -0.85 17.88
N SER A 268 -6.31 -1.74 18.89
CA SER A 268 -6.58 -1.34 20.28
C SER A 268 -5.53 -0.40 20.87
N ARG A 269 -4.26 -0.49 20.43
CA ARG A 269 -3.16 0.40 20.85
C ARG A 269 -3.37 1.80 20.28
N LEU A 270 -3.67 1.90 18.98
CA LEU A 270 -4.04 3.15 18.30
C LEU A 270 -5.26 3.81 18.97
N LEU A 271 -6.35 3.07 19.21
CA LEU A 271 -7.56 3.59 19.89
C LEU A 271 -7.29 4.19 21.28
N ARG A 272 -6.28 3.69 22.00
CA ARG A 272 -5.91 4.18 23.34
C ARG A 272 -4.93 5.35 23.31
N ARG A 273 -4.08 5.47 22.29
CA ARG A 273 -3.09 6.56 22.17
C ARG A 273 -3.75 7.86 21.68
N PRO A 274 -3.32 9.04 22.16
CA PRO A 274 -3.57 10.30 21.46
C PRO A 274 -2.42 10.54 20.46
N SER A 275 -2.61 10.14 19.20
CA SER A 275 -1.71 10.41 18.07
C SER A 275 -2.41 11.30 17.02
N LEU A 276 -1.63 11.87 16.10
CA LEU A 276 -2.11 12.63 14.93
C LEU A 276 -2.85 11.73 13.92
N GLY A 277 -2.57 10.42 13.97
CA GLY A 277 -3.15 9.41 13.11
C GLY A 277 -2.20 8.22 12.94
N ALA A 278 -2.47 7.39 11.94
CA ALA A 278 -1.67 6.22 11.62
C ALA A 278 -1.28 6.13 10.14
N ILE A 279 -0.04 5.72 9.87
CA ILE A 279 0.41 5.28 8.54
C ILE A 279 0.48 3.75 8.55
N LEU A 280 -0.20 3.10 7.62
CA LEU A 280 -0.20 1.63 7.47
C LEU A 280 0.68 1.26 6.28
N VAL A 281 1.67 0.39 6.50
CA VAL A 281 2.72 0.07 5.52
C VAL A 281 2.72 -1.43 5.25
N LEU A 282 2.27 -1.84 4.06
CA LEU A 282 2.08 -3.25 3.69
C LEU A 282 1.32 -4.06 4.77
N VAL A 283 0.18 -3.53 5.22
CA VAL A 283 -0.68 -4.14 6.25
C VAL A 283 -1.97 -4.66 5.62
N ASP A 284 -2.26 -5.94 5.86
CA ASP A 284 -3.55 -6.58 5.53
C ASP A 284 -4.68 -6.14 6.48
N ALA A 285 -4.96 -4.84 6.46
CA ALA A 285 -6.00 -4.24 7.28
C ALA A 285 -7.38 -4.55 6.68
N THR A 286 -8.16 -5.39 7.36
CA THR A 286 -9.53 -5.69 6.92
C THR A 286 -10.37 -4.40 6.85
N PRO A 287 -11.40 -4.31 5.99
CA PRO A 287 -12.30 -3.16 5.98
C PRO A 287 -12.90 -2.85 7.35
N ALA A 288 -13.23 -3.87 8.16
CA ALA A 288 -13.70 -3.68 9.53
C ALA A 288 -12.64 -3.07 10.47
N SER A 289 -11.35 -3.38 10.27
CA SER A 289 -10.23 -2.77 10.99
C SER A 289 -10.08 -1.29 10.62
N LEU A 290 -10.20 -0.96 9.34
CA LEU A 290 -10.11 0.42 8.83
C LEU A 290 -11.31 1.26 9.30
N HIS A 291 -12.53 0.76 9.12
CA HIS A 291 -13.75 1.39 9.64
C HIS A 291 -13.70 1.58 11.17
N THR A 292 -13.03 0.69 11.91
CA THR A 292 -12.86 0.85 13.36
C THR A 292 -12.02 2.09 13.72
N LEU A 293 -10.97 2.38 12.94
CA LEU A 293 -10.13 3.56 13.13
C LEU A 293 -10.85 4.84 12.65
N THR A 294 -11.51 4.80 11.49
CA THR A 294 -12.22 5.97 10.93
C THR A 294 -13.46 6.36 11.76
N SER A 295 -14.24 5.38 12.27
CA SER A 295 -15.31 5.61 13.24
C SER A 295 -14.80 6.17 14.57
N ALA A 296 -13.58 5.83 14.99
CA ALA A 296 -12.93 6.40 16.18
C ALA A 296 -12.33 7.80 15.92
N GLY A 297 -12.40 8.33 14.70
CA GLY A 297 -11.89 9.66 14.35
C GLY A 297 -10.36 9.73 14.27
N ILE A 298 -9.70 8.59 14.02
CA ILE A 298 -8.24 8.51 13.82
C ILE A 298 -7.98 8.65 12.31
N PRO A 299 -7.19 9.64 11.85
CA PRO A 299 -6.74 9.71 10.46
C PRO A 299 -5.89 8.50 10.08
N VAL A 300 -6.11 7.94 8.89
CA VAL A 300 -5.37 6.78 8.38
C VAL A 300 -4.91 7.04 6.95
N VAL A 301 -3.63 6.80 6.69
CA VAL A 301 -3.05 6.72 5.33
C VAL A 301 -2.47 5.32 5.13
N ALA A 302 -2.68 4.71 3.97
CA ALA A 302 -2.09 3.41 3.63
C ALA A 302 -1.04 3.53 2.51
N ILE A 303 0.09 2.83 2.66
CA ILE A 303 1.13 2.68 1.62
C ILE A 303 1.02 1.27 1.03
N ASP A 304 0.83 1.20 -0.30
CA ASP A 304 0.55 -0.03 -1.07
C ASP A 304 -0.45 -0.97 -0.36
N PRO A 305 -1.72 -0.55 -0.20
CA PRO A 305 -2.74 -1.37 0.47
C PRO A 305 -3.02 -2.64 -0.33
N SER A 306 -2.93 -3.81 0.33
CA SER A 306 -3.12 -5.13 -0.32
C SER A 306 -4.54 -5.36 -0.84
N SER A 307 -5.54 -4.64 -0.32
CA SER A 307 -6.92 -4.63 -0.83
C SER A 307 -7.44 -3.19 -0.94
N ARG A 308 -8.47 -2.95 -1.77
CA ARG A 308 -8.94 -1.58 -2.05
C ARG A 308 -9.44 -0.93 -0.74
N PRO A 309 -8.83 0.17 -0.27
CA PRO A 309 -9.20 0.78 0.99
C PRO A 309 -10.61 1.42 0.91
N PRO A 310 -11.30 1.61 2.05
CA PRO A 310 -12.54 2.38 2.13
C PRO A 310 -12.41 3.76 1.49
N ALA A 311 -13.54 4.33 1.06
CA ALA A 311 -13.54 5.58 0.29
C ALA A 311 -13.01 6.79 1.08
N GLU A 312 -13.02 6.75 2.41
CA GLU A 312 -12.48 7.78 3.29
C GLU A 312 -11.02 7.59 3.70
N VAL A 313 -10.41 6.43 3.41
CA VAL A 313 -9.01 6.13 3.75
C VAL A 313 -8.13 6.55 2.58
N ALA A 314 -7.23 7.49 2.84
CA ALA A 314 -6.28 7.98 1.86
C ALA A 314 -5.16 6.95 1.64
N SER A 315 -4.57 6.92 0.45
CA SER A 315 -3.51 5.96 0.15
C SER A 315 -2.50 6.48 -0.88
N VAL A 316 -1.24 6.11 -0.70
CA VAL A 316 -0.19 6.26 -1.70
C VAL A 316 0.32 4.88 -2.13
N GLY A 317 0.61 4.72 -3.42
CA GLY A 317 1.22 3.52 -3.98
C GLY A 317 2.18 3.90 -5.09
N ALA A 318 2.82 2.90 -5.70
CA ALA A 318 3.50 3.08 -6.98
C ALA A 318 2.52 2.83 -8.16
N THR A 319 2.88 3.28 -9.37
CA THR A 319 2.17 2.95 -10.63
C THR A 319 2.39 1.48 -11.02
N ASN A 320 1.92 0.57 -10.17
CA ASN A 320 2.23 -0.86 -10.19
C ASN A 320 1.86 -1.55 -11.51
N TRP A 321 0.78 -1.12 -12.17
CA TRP A 321 0.36 -1.65 -13.47
C TRP A 321 1.27 -1.21 -14.61
N ASP A 322 1.60 0.09 -14.68
CA ASP A 322 2.54 0.61 -15.69
C ASP A 322 3.95 0.04 -15.51
N GLY A 323 4.41 -0.15 -14.28
CA GLY A 323 5.66 -0.85 -14.03
C GLY A 323 5.67 -2.28 -14.59
N GLY A 324 4.55 -3.00 -14.47
CA GLY A 324 4.38 -4.33 -15.10
C GLY A 324 4.41 -4.26 -16.63
N ARG A 325 3.71 -3.28 -17.22
CA ARG A 325 3.72 -3.00 -18.66
C ARG A 325 5.15 -2.71 -19.17
N ILE A 326 5.88 -1.84 -18.48
CA ILE A 326 7.26 -1.44 -18.83
C ILE A 326 8.22 -2.64 -18.78
N ALA A 327 8.07 -3.53 -17.79
CA ALA A 327 8.85 -4.77 -17.73
C ALA A 327 8.57 -5.70 -18.92
N ALA A 328 7.31 -5.79 -19.38
CA ALA A 328 6.96 -6.56 -20.57
C ALA A 328 7.47 -5.92 -21.86
N GLU A 329 7.38 -4.59 -22.00
CA GLU A 329 7.88 -3.86 -23.17
C GLU A 329 9.38 -4.07 -23.37
N LEU A 330 10.17 -4.10 -22.30
CA LEU A 330 11.58 -4.51 -22.34
C LEU A 330 11.73 -5.95 -22.86
N LEU A 331 11.03 -6.91 -22.27
CA LEU A 331 11.16 -8.33 -22.65
C LEU A 331 10.71 -8.58 -24.11
N ILE A 332 9.73 -7.83 -24.61
CA ILE A 332 9.30 -7.84 -26.01
C ILE A 332 10.40 -7.25 -26.91
N ALA A 333 10.99 -6.11 -26.54
CA ALA A 333 12.03 -5.46 -27.34
C ALA A 333 13.31 -6.32 -27.49
N GLU A 334 13.66 -7.06 -26.44
CA GLU A 334 14.76 -8.03 -26.44
C GLU A 334 14.37 -9.38 -27.09
N GLY A 335 13.12 -9.55 -27.54
CA GLY A 335 12.66 -10.71 -28.32
C GLY A 335 12.24 -11.95 -27.50
N HIS A 336 12.01 -11.83 -26.19
CA HIS A 336 11.60 -12.95 -25.35
C HIS A 336 10.12 -13.32 -25.55
N THR A 337 9.87 -14.55 -26.01
CA THR A 337 8.51 -15.12 -26.18
C THR A 337 8.16 -16.19 -25.14
N ARG A 338 9.16 -16.87 -24.54
CA ARG A 338 8.96 -17.79 -23.41
C ARG A 338 9.30 -17.08 -22.10
N ILE A 339 8.28 -16.55 -21.42
CA ILE A 339 8.44 -15.79 -20.17
C ILE A 339 7.83 -16.55 -18.99
N GLY A 340 8.53 -16.59 -17.86
CA GLY A 340 8.04 -17.03 -16.55
C GLY A 340 7.72 -15.84 -15.66
N VAL A 341 6.77 -16.00 -14.73
CA VAL A 341 6.32 -14.95 -13.82
C VAL A 341 6.32 -15.45 -12.38
N ILE A 342 7.04 -14.73 -11.51
CA ILE A 342 7.05 -14.96 -10.07
C ILE A 342 6.25 -13.84 -9.39
N GLY A 343 5.01 -14.16 -9.03
CA GLY A 343 4.12 -13.32 -8.25
C GLY A 343 4.31 -13.49 -6.73
N GLY A 344 3.83 -12.51 -5.96
CA GLY A 344 3.76 -12.59 -4.50
C GLY A 344 2.52 -13.33 -4.02
N VAL A 345 1.81 -12.78 -3.03
CA VAL A 345 0.48 -13.26 -2.63
C VAL A 345 -0.57 -12.86 -3.68
N ARG A 346 -1.31 -13.83 -4.24
CA ARG A 346 -2.30 -13.61 -5.34
C ARG A 346 -3.39 -12.57 -5.04
N ALA A 347 -3.71 -12.33 -3.77
CA ALA A 347 -4.74 -11.40 -3.34
C ALA A 347 -4.29 -9.94 -3.22
N HIS A 348 -2.98 -9.64 -3.31
CA HIS A 348 -2.44 -8.30 -3.10
C HIS A 348 -2.55 -7.45 -4.37
N LEU A 349 -3.35 -6.38 -4.33
CA LEU A 349 -3.62 -5.52 -5.50
C LEU A 349 -2.36 -5.03 -6.22
N PHE A 350 -1.31 -4.63 -5.49
CA PHE A 350 -0.06 -4.17 -6.09
C PHE A 350 0.67 -5.30 -6.84
N GLY A 351 0.67 -6.52 -6.31
CA GLY A 351 1.22 -7.70 -6.98
C GLY A 351 0.39 -8.14 -8.19
N SER A 352 -0.94 -8.16 -8.07
CA SER A 352 -1.84 -8.44 -9.19
C SER A 352 -1.65 -7.41 -10.32
N ALA A 353 -1.61 -6.12 -10.00
CA ALA A 353 -1.42 -5.05 -10.98
C ALA A 353 -0.11 -5.19 -11.78
N ARG A 354 1.00 -5.57 -11.13
CA ARG A 354 2.28 -5.87 -11.81
C ARG A 354 2.12 -6.98 -12.86
N ILE A 355 1.40 -8.05 -12.52
CA ILE A 355 1.14 -9.18 -13.44
C ILE A 355 0.13 -8.80 -14.52
N ASP A 356 -0.91 -8.03 -14.19
CA ASP A 356 -1.95 -7.59 -15.13
C ASP A 356 -1.37 -6.64 -16.20
N GLY A 357 -0.48 -5.73 -15.82
CA GLY A 357 0.24 -4.86 -16.74
C GLY A 357 1.15 -5.64 -17.70
N LEU A 358 1.98 -6.52 -17.12
CA LEU A 358 2.87 -7.40 -17.89
C LEU A 358 2.09 -8.26 -18.89
N THR A 359 1.08 -9.00 -18.43
CA THR A 359 0.32 -9.93 -19.27
C THR A 359 -0.59 -9.23 -20.27
N THR A 360 -1.00 -7.97 -20.04
CA THR A 360 -1.71 -7.16 -21.03
C THR A 360 -0.78 -6.74 -22.17
N ALA A 361 0.41 -6.25 -21.86
CA ALA A 361 1.40 -5.85 -22.86
C ALA A 361 1.89 -7.04 -23.70
N LEU A 362 2.22 -8.16 -23.05
CA LEU A 362 2.59 -9.40 -23.75
C LEU A 362 1.48 -9.88 -24.69
N ARG A 363 0.21 -9.87 -24.22
CA ARG A 363 -0.94 -10.24 -25.07
C ARG A 363 -1.13 -9.30 -26.25
N ALA A 364 -0.87 -8.00 -26.10
CA ALA A 364 -0.91 -7.03 -27.19
C ALA A 364 0.18 -7.29 -28.26
N ALA A 365 1.33 -7.82 -27.85
CA ALA A 365 2.38 -8.31 -28.74
C ALA A 365 2.15 -9.75 -29.27
N GLY A 366 1.00 -10.38 -28.98
CA GLY A 366 0.68 -11.75 -29.38
C GLY A 366 1.34 -12.85 -28.53
N ILE A 367 2.04 -12.48 -27.45
CA ILE A 367 2.73 -13.40 -26.54
C ILE A 367 1.78 -13.84 -25.43
N HIS A 368 1.55 -15.14 -25.31
CA HIS A 368 0.79 -15.73 -24.21
C HIS A 368 1.73 -16.25 -23.12
N VAL A 369 1.42 -15.94 -21.86
CA VAL A 369 2.01 -16.58 -20.68
C VAL A 369 1.03 -17.64 -20.17
N PRO A 370 1.34 -18.95 -20.30
CA PRO A 370 0.54 -20.03 -19.74
C PRO A 370 0.43 -19.96 -18.20
N GLU A 371 -0.65 -20.49 -17.62
CA GLU A 371 -0.88 -20.45 -16.17
C GLU A 371 0.17 -21.19 -15.34
N ASP A 372 0.76 -22.27 -15.88
CA ASP A 372 1.84 -23.03 -15.24
C ASP A 372 3.19 -22.28 -15.21
N ARG A 373 3.32 -21.21 -16.00
CA ARG A 373 4.43 -20.24 -15.93
C ARG A 373 4.15 -19.05 -14.99
N ILE A 374 3.06 -19.05 -14.22
CA ILE A 374 2.75 -17.98 -13.24
C ILE A 374 2.66 -18.56 -11.82
N ALA A 375 3.78 -18.55 -11.11
CA ALA A 375 3.85 -18.98 -9.72
C ALA A 375 3.52 -17.84 -8.74
N PHE A 376 2.93 -18.18 -7.60
CA PHE A 376 2.65 -17.24 -6.51
C PHE A 376 3.42 -17.71 -5.26
N CYS A 377 4.43 -16.92 -4.88
CA CYS A 377 5.51 -17.31 -3.97
C CYS A 377 5.43 -16.56 -2.63
N ASP A 378 4.31 -15.92 -2.31
CA ASP A 378 4.03 -15.25 -1.04
C ASP A 378 5.07 -14.17 -0.61
N TRP A 379 5.77 -13.57 -1.59
CA TRP A 379 6.88 -12.61 -1.41
C TRP A 379 8.18 -13.22 -0.87
N ASP A 380 8.30 -14.55 -0.85
CA ASP A 380 9.44 -15.30 -0.31
C ASP A 380 10.44 -15.75 -1.39
N ARG A 381 11.74 -15.53 -1.12
CA ARG A 381 12.86 -15.86 -2.02
C ARG A 381 13.03 -17.36 -2.24
N GLU A 382 12.82 -18.19 -1.22
CA GLU A 382 13.02 -19.64 -1.30
C GLU A 382 11.89 -20.30 -2.10
N ARG A 383 10.65 -19.81 -1.92
CA ARG A 383 9.50 -20.17 -2.76
C ARG A 383 9.71 -19.74 -4.22
N ALA A 384 10.30 -18.57 -4.44
CA ALA A 384 10.64 -18.10 -5.79
C ALA A 384 11.70 -19.00 -6.45
N ARG A 385 12.75 -19.40 -5.72
CA ARG A 385 13.77 -20.37 -6.17
C ARG A 385 13.15 -21.70 -6.57
N ALA A 386 12.37 -22.32 -5.67
CA ALA A 386 11.74 -23.61 -5.93
C ALA A 386 10.78 -23.56 -7.14
N ALA A 387 10.00 -22.49 -7.28
CA ALA A 387 9.08 -22.32 -8.41
C ALA A 387 9.81 -22.05 -9.74
N ALA A 388 10.83 -21.20 -9.74
CA ALA A 388 11.63 -20.93 -10.93
C ALA A 388 12.38 -22.18 -11.40
N GLY A 389 12.97 -22.95 -10.47
CA GLY A 389 13.65 -24.22 -10.78
C GLY A 389 12.71 -25.24 -11.42
N ALA A 390 11.47 -25.35 -10.95
CA ALA A 390 10.45 -26.21 -11.56
C ALA A 390 10.09 -25.79 -13.01
N MET A 391 10.03 -24.49 -13.30
CA MET A 391 9.82 -23.98 -14.67
C MET A 391 11.07 -24.16 -15.57
N LEU A 392 12.27 -24.09 -14.99
CA LEU A 392 13.55 -24.21 -15.71
C LEU A 392 13.88 -25.65 -16.09
N ALA A 393 13.35 -26.65 -15.37
CA ALA A 393 13.55 -28.07 -15.65
C ALA A 393 12.75 -28.60 -16.86
N GLY A 394 11.82 -27.81 -17.42
CA GLY A 394 11.02 -28.20 -18.59
C GLY A 394 11.75 -28.04 -19.94
N PRO A 395 11.40 -28.82 -20.98
CA PRO A 395 12.01 -28.67 -22.31
C PRO A 395 11.69 -27.30 -22.92
N ASP A 396 10.46 -26.81 -22.74
CA ASP A 396 10.04 -25.44 -23.09
C ASP A 396 10.25 -24.46 -21.92
N ARG A 397 11.44 -24.45 -21.32
CA ARG A 397 11.77 -23.53 -20.23
C ARG A 397 11.63 -22.05 -20.64
N PRO A 398 11.34 -21.15 -19.68
CA PRO A 398 11.48 -19.72 -19.89
C PRO A 398 12.86 -19.32 -20.42
N THR A 399 12.90 -18.31 -21.30
CA THR A 399 14.11 -17.56 -21.68
C THR A 399 14.23 -16.24 -20.92
N ALA A 400 13.14 -15.79 -20.28
CA ALA A 400 13.17 -14.70 -19.31
C ALA A 400 12.23 -14.94 -18.13
N PHE A 401 12.49 -14.30 -16.99
CA PHE A 401 11.55 -14.15 -15.89
C PHE A 401 11.23 -12.69 -15.58
N PHE A 402 9.98 -12.44 -15.23
CA PHE A 402 9.58 -11.25 -14.46
C PHE A 402 9.30 -11.65 -13.01
N ALA A 403 9.98 -11.03 -12.06
CA ALA A 403 9.74 -11.21 -10.64
C ALA A 403 9.08 -9.97 -10.05
N CYS A 404 7.94 -10.15 -9.37
CA CYS A 404 7.17 -9.05 -8.79
C CYS A 404 7.83 -8.40 -7.57
N SER A 405 9.00 -8.87 -7.13
CA SER A 405 9.96 -8.14 -6.27
C SER A 405 11.38 -8.62 -6.56
N ASP A 406 12.38 -7.76 -6.37
CA ASP A 406 13.80 -8.08 -6.53
C ASP A 406 14.22 -9.24 -5.62
N VAL A 407 13.66 -9.30 -4.40
CA VAL A 407 13.92 -10.37 -3.43
C VAL A 407 13.45 -11.73 -3.95
N MET A 408 12.32 -11.79 -4.67
CA MET A 408 11.92 -13.00 -5.40
C MET A 408 12.78 -13.22 -6.66
N GLY A 409 13.22 -12.15 -7.31
CA GLY A 409 14.17 -12.20 -8.43
C GLY A 409 15.51 -12.85 -8.07
N LEU A 410 16.02 -12.64 -6.85
CA LEU A 410 17.21 -13.33 -6.35
C LEU A 410 16.98 -14.86 -6.23
N GLY A 411 15.75 -15.28 -5.91
CA GLY A 411 15.37 -16.70 -5.97
C GLY A 411 15.46 -17.26 -7.39
N VAL A 412 15.13 -16.47 -8.41
CA VAL A 412 15.31 -16.85 -9.82
C VAL A 412 16.79 -16.97 -10.19
N TYR A 413 17.66 -16.09 -9.66
CA TYR A 413 19.11 -16.19 -9.85
C TYR A 413 19.66 -17.50 -9.27
N GLU A 414 19.27 -17.84 -8.03
CA GLU A 414 19.68 -19.08 -7.39
C GLU A 414 19.16 -20.32 -8.15
N ALA A 415 17.94 -20.27 -8.70
CA ALA A 415 17.38 -21.33 -9.52
C ALA A 415 18.06 -21.45 -10.90
N ALA A 416 18.63 -20.37 -11.43
CA ALA A 416 19.45 -20.39 -12.64
C ALA A 416 20.82 -21.03 -12.35
N ASP A 417 21.47 -20.67 -11.24
CA ASP A 417 22.74 -21.26 -10.78
C ASP A 417 22.59 -22.77 -10.50
N ASP A 418 21.54 -23.18 -9.78
CA ASP A 418 21.16 -24.59 -9.57
C ASP A 418 21.01 -25.39 -10.89
N ALA A 419 20.56 -24.72 -11.95
CA ALA A 419 20.36 -25.30 -13.27
C ALA A 419 21.59 -25.16 -14.21
N GLY A 420 22.68 -24.55 -13.75
CA GLY A 420 23.87 -24.25 -14.56
C GLY A 420 23.64 -23.21 -15.66
N LEU A 421 22.58 -22.40 -15.55
CA LEU A 421 22.19 -21.38 -16.52
C LEU A 421 22.77 -20.02 -16.12
N ARG A 422 23.45 -19.35 -17.06
CA ARG A 422 24.07 -18.05 -16.80
C ARG A 422 23.11 -16.92 -17.16
N ILE A 423 22.97 -15.96 -16.27
CA ILE A 423 22.25 -14.70 -16.52
C ILE A 423 23.28 -13.68 -17.06
N PRO A 424 22.99 -12.92 -18.14
CA PRO A 424 21.77 -12.96 -18.95
C PRO A 424 21.79 -14.02 -20.07
N ASP A 425 22.97 -14.50 -20.47
CA ASP A 425 23.23 -15.32 -21.67
C ASP A 425 22.21 -16.42 -21.98
N ASP A 426 21.83 -17.20 -20.96
CA ASP A 426 20.98 -18.38 -21.07
C ASP A 426 19.59 -18.15 -20.44
N LEU A 427 19.41 -17.05 -19.70
CA LEU A 427 18.18 -16.64 -19.04
C LEU A 427 18.22 -15.14 -18.65
N SER A 428 17.25 -14.34 -19.12
CA SER A 428 17.06 -12.96 -18.65
C SER A 428 16.21 -12.90 -17.37
N VAL A 429 16.45 -11.92 -16.50
CA VAL A 429 15.63 -11.67 -15.29
C VAL A 429 15.35 -10.18 -15.15
N VAL A 430 14.08 -9.83 -14.97
CA VAL A 430 13.62 -8.47 -14.62
C VAL A 430 12.97 -8.50 -13.24
N GLY A 431 13.49 -7.68 -12.32
CA GLY A 431 12.93 -7.49 -10.98
C GLY A 431 11.94 -6.33 -10.87
N PHE A 432 11.52 -6.06 -9.65
CA PHE A 432 10.65 -4.92 -9.28
C PHE A 432 11.01 -4.46 -7.87
N ASP A 433 10.70 -3.20 -7.54
CA ASP A 433 10.99 -2.48 -6.30
C ASP A 433 12.23 -1.58 -6.39
N GLY A 434 13.33 -2.07 -6.97
CA GLY A 434 14.58 -1.32 -7.08
C GLY A 434 15.36 -1.23 -5.78
N VAL A 435 15.24 -2.24 -4.90
CA VAL A 435 15.97 -2.32 -3.62
C VAL A 435 17.46 -2.57 -3.85
N LEU A 436 18.27 -2.33 -2.83
CA LEU A 436 19.72 -2.27 -2.94
C LEU A 436 20.35 -3.60 -3.42
N GLU A 437 19.76 -4.72 -3.03
CA GLU A 437 20.20 -6.07 -3.41
C GLU A 437 20.12 -6.31 -4.93
N SER A 438 19.20 -5.65 -5.64
CA SER A 438 19.15 -5.70 -7.11
C SER A 438 20.43 -5.16 -7.77
N ALA A 439 21.10 -4.21 -7.12
CA ALA A 439 22.38 -3.66 -7.59
C ALA A 439 23.59 -4.54 -7.22
N TRP A 440 23.42 -5.47 -6.28
CA TRP A 440 24.45 -6.37 -5.77
C TRP A 440 24.36 -7.80 -6.32
N ALA A 441 23.25 -8.13 -7.00
CA ALA A 441 23.14 -9.34 -7.80
C ALA A 441 24.28 -9.43 -8.83
N MET A 442 24.64 -10.66 -9.24
CA MET A 442 25.72 -10.91 -10.21
C MET A 442 25.17 -11.75 -11.37
N PRO A 443 24.96 -11.16 -12.58
CA PRO A 443 25.12 -9.74 -12.92
C PRO A 443 24.07 -8.85 -12.22
N PRO A 444 24.31 -7.53 -12.08
CA PRO A 444 23.35 -6.62 -11.47
C PRO A 444 21.99 -6.63 -12.19
N MET A 445 20.91 -6.74 -11.41
CA MET A 445 19.56 -7.01 -11.87
C MET A 445 18.90 -5.76 -12.46
N THR A 446 18.42 -5.85 -13.69
CA THR A 446 17.48 -4.90 -14.30
C THR A 446 16.17 -4.97 -13.54
N THR A 447 15.64 -3.82 -13.11
CA THR A 447 14.47 -3.78 -12.21
C THR A 447 13.62 -2.55 -12.45
N VAL A 448 12.31 -2.68 -12.23
CA VAL A 448 11.39 -1.55 -12.18
C VAL A 448 11.40 -0.97 -10.77
N ARG A 449 12.07 0.17 -10.61
CA ARG A 449 12.24 0.85 -9.33
C ARG A 449 10.96 1.55 -8.91
N GLN A 450 10.58 1.35 -7.65
CA GLN A 450 9.55 2.13 -6.98
C GLN A 450 10.15 3.38 -6.32
N PRO A 451 9.41 4.50 -6.23
CA PRO A 451 9.84 5.71 -5.51
C PRO A 451 9.62 5.56 -3.97
N ILE A 452 10.16 4.48 -3.39
CA ILE A 452 9.84 3.97 -2.04
C ILE A 452 9.96 5.06 -0.94
N ALA A 453 11.00 5.89 -1.00
CA ALA A 453 11.19 6.97 -0.03
C ALA A 453 10.15 8.10 -0.20
N GLU A 454 9.84 8.48 -1.44
CA GLU A 454 8.83 9.50 -1.74
C GLU A 454 7.42 9.03 -1.36
N MET A 455 7.12 7.74 -1.49
CA MET A 455 5.89 7.12 -0.97
C MET A 455 5.79 7.30 0.56
N GLY A 456 6.89 7.10 1.30
CA GLY A 456 6.95 7.35 2.74
C GLY A 456 6.70 8.81 3.12
N ALA A 457 7.42 9.74 2.49
CA ALA A 457 7.25 11.18 2.72
C ALA A 457 5.83 11.68 2.37
N THR A 458 5.34 11.27 1.19
CA THR A 458 3.97 11.56 0.72
C THR A 458 2.92 11.07 1.70
N ALA A 459 3.05 9.85 2.24
CA ALA A 459 2.12 9.32 3.22
C ALA A 459 2.06 10.17 4.51
N PHE A 460 3.21 10.67 4.98
CA PHE A 460 3.27 11.55 6.14
C PHE A 460 2.68 12.94 5.85
N HIS A 461 2.93 13.51 4.66
CA HIS A 461 2.30 14.77 4.23
C HIS A 461 0.78 14.63 4.13
N MET A 462 0.28 13.55 3.53
CA MET A 462 -1.15 13.23 3.47
C MET A 462 -1.76 13.08 4.87
N LEU A 463 -1.04 12.47 5.82
CA LEU A 463 -1.52 12.33 7.20
C LEU A 463 -1.58 13.68 7.91
N GLN A 464 -0.56 14.53 7.76
CA GLN A 464 -0.58 15.90 8.27
C GLN A 464 -1.71 16.73 7.66
N GLN A 465 -2.00 16.59 6.37
CA GLN A 465 -3.15 17.24 5.73
C GLN A 465 -4.47 16.75 6.33
N ALA A 466 -4.63 15.45 6.58
CA ALA A 466 -5.84 14.88 7.17
C ALA A 466 -6.07 15.31 8.63
N ASP A 467 -5.01 15.42 9.44
CA ASP A 467 -5.05 16.01 10.79
C ASP A 467 -5.43 17.50 10.75
N ARG A 468 -4.68 18.31 10.01
CA ARG A 468 -4.89 19.77 9.88
C ARG A 468 -6.26 20.13 9.31
N ALA A 469 -6.80 19.31 8.40
CA ALA A 469 -8.11 19.54 7.76
C ALA A 469 -9.29 19.49 8.74
N GLY A 470 -9.13 18.94 9.95
CA GLY A 470 -10.00 19.25 11.08
C GLY A 470 -11.48 18.94 10.88
N ARG A 471 -11.80 17.66 10.62
CA ARG A 471 -13.12 17.07 10.26
C ARG A 471 -13.45 17.16 8.77
N PRO A 472 -13.80 16.04 8.11
CA PRO A 472 -14.69 16.09 6.96
C PRO A 472 -16.03 16.77 7.35
N ARG A 473 -16.53 17.64 6.47
CA ARG A 473 -17.94 18.08 6.54
C ARG A 473 -18.86 16.88 6.26
N ALA A 474 -20.13 16.96 6.67
CA ALA A 474 -21.10 15.95 6.25
C ALA A 474 -21.19 15.98 4.72
N GLY A 475 -21.09 14.82 4.07
CA GLY A 475 -20.79 14.70 2.63
C GLY A 475 -19.35 14.25 2.32
N GLY A 476 -18.46 14.16 3.32
CA GLY A 476 -17.26 13.31 3.33
C GLY A 476 -16.37 13.34 2.08
N THR A 477 -15.42 14.27 2.03
CA THR A 477 -14.35 14.27 1.02
C THR A 477 -13.68 12.88 0.95
N PRO A 478 -13.58 12.25 -0.24
CA PRO A 478 -12.86 10.99 -0.39
C PRO A 478 -11.41 11.10 0.10
N GLY A 479 -10.87 10.00 0.63
CA GLY A 479 -9.45 9.90 0.94
C GLY A 479 -8.64 10.00 -0.36
N THR A 480 -7.73 10.98 -0.43
CA THR A 480 -6.87 11.19 -1.59
C THR A 480 -6.13 9.89 -1.92
N ARG A 481 -6.11 9.52 -3.21
CA ARG A 481 -5.31 8.41 -3.73
C ARG A 481 -4.24 8.97 -4.65
N MET A 482 -3.00 8.58 -4.41
CA MET A 482 -1.84 8.98 -5.20
C MET A 482 -1.10 7.73 -5.66
N GLU A 483 -0.72 7.69 -6.93
CA GLU A 483 0.18 6.68 -7.47
C GLU A 483 1.41 7.43 -7.99
N LEU A 484 2.59 7.03 -7.54
CA LEU A 484 3.87 7.66 -7.87
C LEU A 484 4.60 6.83 -8.93
N GLU A 485 5.27 7.50 -9.85
CA GLU A 485 5.79 6.90 -11.09
C GLU A 485 6.91 5.87 -10.82
N THR A 486 6.79 4.72 -11.46
CA THR A 486 7.81 3.66 -11.48
C THR A 486 8.73 3.79 -12.69
N GLU A 487 10.04 3.67 -12.50
CA GLU A 487 11.05 3.82 -13.56
C GLU A 487 11.81 2.52 -13.84
N LEU A 488 12.23 2.30 -15.10
CA LEU A 488 13.03 1.14 -15.47
C LEU A 488 14.53 1.41 -15.27
N VAL A 489 15.14 0.65 -14.36
CA VAL A 489 16.58 0.69 -14.09
C VAL A 489 17.26 -0.44 -14.85
N MET A 490 17.70 -0.16 -16.08
CA MET A 490 18.47 -1.08 -16.91
C MET A 490 19.82 -1.42 -16.28
N ARG A 491 20.14 -2.71 -16.19
CA ARG A 491 21.44 -3.26 -15.74
C ARG A 491 21.83 -4.46 -16.62
N GLY A 492 22.55 -5.44 -16.07
CA GLY A 492 23.23 -6.51 -16.83
C GLY A 492 22.50 -7.87 -16.85
N SER A 493 21.24 -7.95 -16.41
CA SER A 493 20.50 -9.21 -16.29
C SER A 493 19.51 -9.51 -17.41
N VAL A 494 19.55 -8.73 -18.49
CA VAL A 494 18.71 -8.93 -19.68
C VAL A 494 19.57 -8.84 -20.93
N ALA A 495 19.37 -9.78 -21.85
CA ALA A 495 19.94 -9.80 -23.20
C ALA A 495 19.01 -10.63 -24.12
N PRO A 496 19.14 -10.53 -25.46
CA PRO A 496 18.30 -11.30 -26.37
C PRO A 496 18.43 -12.82 -26.15
N PRO A 497 17.35 -13.59 -26.28
CA PRO A 497 17.39 -15.03 -26.04
C PRO A 497 18.25 -15.75 -27.07
N ARG A 498 19.03 -16.74 -26.61
CA ARG A 498 19.69 -17.71 -27.50
C ARG A 498 18.65 -18.47 -28.34
N THR A 499 18.89 -18.47 -29.64
CA THR A 499 18.09 -19.14 -30.69
C THR A 499 18.34 -20.64 -30.70
#